data_AF-A0A358L8Q8-F1
#
_entry.id   AF-A0A358L8Q8-F1
#
_cell.length_a   1.000
_cell.length_b   1.000
_cell.length_c   1.000
_cell.angle_alpha   90.00
_cell.angle_beta   90.00
_cell.angle_gamma   90.00
#
_symmetry.space_group_name_H-M   'P 1'
#
loop_
_entity.id
_entity.type
_entity.pdbx_description
1 polymer ?
#
loop_
_entity_poly.entity_id
_entity_poly.type
_entity_poly.pdbx_seq_one_letter_code
_entity_poly.pdbx_strand_id
1 'polypeptide(L)'
;MKENNPVEKKADKPLINIKTGNETVDKSITRVSRLASWFQAIPAVAHFIRAGERFNDRMGSQFGAAITYFSFLSLIPILMVSFAGVGFVLASNQDLLTDLIDRLVNSISDPTLATTLKNTVKTAVEQRTTVGITGLLVALYSGISWMGNLRGAVRAQSRDVWERNQQDKEKIYFKYTRDFISLIGLVLALFIT
;
A
#
# COMPACT_ATOMS: atom_id res chain seq x y z
N MET A 1 22.42 -46.09 -38.91
CA MET A 1 20.96 -46.21 -39.07
C MET A 1 20.31 -45.16 -38.19
N LYS A 2 19.45 -44.32 -38.77
CA LYS A 2 18.67 -43.29 -38.07
C LYS A 2 17.49 -43.96 -37.38
N GLU A 3 17.28 -43.70 -36.10
CA GLU A 3 16.01 -43.97 -35.44
C GLU A 3 15.42 -42.64 -34.99
N ASN A 4 14.74 -41.99 -35.94
CA ASN A 4 13.94 -40.80 -35.69
C ASN A 4 12.62 -41.25 -35.06
N ASN A 5 12.54 -41.23 -33.72
CA ASN A 5 11.25 -41.31 -33.06
C ASN A 5 10.44 -40.04 -33.38
N PRO A 6 9.22 -40.15 -33.91
CA PRO A 6 8.38 -38.98 -34.10
C PRO A 6 7.98 -38.47 -32.71
N VAL A 7 8.33 -37.20 -32.44
CA VAL A 7 7.79 -36.47 -31.29
C VAL A 7 6.28 -36.48 -31.42
N GLU A 8 5.63 -37.31 -30.63
CA GLU A 8 4.18 -37.39 -30.50
C GLU A 8 3.67 -35.98 -30.17
N LYS A 9 3.01 -35.33 -31.14
CA LYS A 9 2.29 -34.08 -30.93
C LYS A 9 1.20 -34.38 -29.90
N LYS A 10 1.51 -34.15 -28.61
CA LYS A 10 0.52 -34.10 -27.53
C LYS A 10 -0.57 -33.13 -27.98
N ALA A 11 -1.71 -33.68 -28.39
CA ALA A 11 -2.87 -32.88 -28.77
C ALA A 11 -3.27 -32.03 -27.57
N ASP A 12 -3.36 -30.71 -27.77
CA ASP A 12 -3.85 -29.73 -26.80
C ASP A 12 -5.22 -30.19 -26.26
N LYS A 13 -5.22 -30.76 -25.06
CA LYS A 13 -6.46 -31.03 -24.34
C LYS A 13 -7.09 -29.67 -24.01
N PRO A 14 -8.37 -29.45 -24.31
CA PRO A 14 -9.02 -28.18 -23.99
C PRO A 14 -8.96 -27.95 -22.47
N LEU A 15 -8.56 -26.74 -22.07
CA LEU A 15 -8.53 -26.29 -20.67
C LEU A 15 -9.88 -26.46 -19.97
N ILE A 16 -10.98 -26.39 -20.72
CA ILE A 16 -12.34 -26.59 -20.22
C ILE A 16 -12.94 -27.79 -20.97
N ASN A 17 -13.13 -28.91 -20.26
CA ASN A 17 -13.75 -30.13 -20.79
C ASN A 17 -15.10 -30.37 -20.12
N ILE A 18 -16.11 -29.59 -20.54
CA ILE A 18 -17.49 -29.73 -20.08
C ILE A 18 -18.30 -30.30 -21.24
N LYS A 19 -18.97 -31.43 -21.04
CA LYS A 19 -19.93 -32.01 -21.99
C LYS A 19 -21.34 -31.76 -21.47
N THR A 20 -22.06 -30.85 -22.11
CA THR A 20 -23.43 -30.47 -21.75
C THR A 20 -24.50 -31.30 -22.47
N GLY A 21 -24.11 -32.20 -23.38
CA GLY A 21 -25.05 -33.04 -24.13
C GLY A 21 -25.76 -32.31 -25.27
N ASN A 22 -25.48 -31.01 -25.47
CA ASN A 22 -25.93 -30.22 -26.61
C ASN A 22 -24.72 -29.90 -27.51
N GLU A 23 -24.75 -30.37 -28.76
CA GLU A 23 -23.64 -30.22 -29.70
C GLU A 23 -23.24 -28.75 -29.96
N THR A 24 -24.19 -27.82 -29.96
CA THR A 24 -23.90 -26.40 -30.25
C THR A 24 -23.17 -25.73 -29.09
N VAL A 25 -23.56 -26.08 -27.85
CA VAL A 25 -22.92 -25.61 -26.62
C VAL A 25 -21.53 -26.23 -26.49
N ASP A 26 -21.40 -27.53 -26.73
CA ASP A 26 -20.11 -28.24 -26.66
C ASP A 26 -19.12 -27.72 -27.73
N LYS A 27 -19.58 -27.43 -28.95
CA LYS A 27 -18.77 -26.79 -30.01
C LYS A 27 -18.31 -25.40 -29.61
N SER A 28 -19.17 -24.61 -28.95
CA SER A 28 -18.85 -23.24 -28.51
C SER A 28 -17.84 -23.24 -27.35
N ILE A 29 -18.04 -24.11 -26.34
CA ILE A 29 -17.11 -24.32 -25.23
C ILE A 29 -15.72 -24.71 -25.74
N THR A 30 -15.65 -25.60 -26.73
CA THR A 30 -14.38 -26.04 -27.32
C THR A 30 -13.65 -24.91 -28.04
N ARG A 31 -14.37 -24.06 -28.79
CA ARG A 31 -13.78 -22.87 -29.45
C ARG A 31 -13.24 -21.87 -28.42
N VAL A 32 -14.04 -21.55 -27.40
CA VAL A 32 -13.62 -20.64 -26.31
C VAL A 32 -12.41 -21.20 -25.58
N SER A 33 -12.39 -22.50 -25.28
CA SER A 33 -11.26 -23.13 -24.61
C SER A 33 -9.97 -23.08 -25.45
N ARG A 34 -10.05 -23.20 -26.78
CA ARG A 34 -8.89 -23.07 -27.67
C ARG A 34 -8.38 -21.63 -27.75
N LEU A 35 -9.29 -20.66 -27.78
CA LEU A 35 -8.91 -19.25 -27.75
C LEU A 35 -8.24 -18.90 -26.41
N ALA A 36 -8.78 -19.39 -25.29
CA ALA A 36 -8.20 -19.21 -23.97
C ALA A 36 -6.82 -19.87 -23.85
N SER A 37 -6.63 -21.10 -24.35
CA SER A 37 -5.34 -21.78 -24.30
C SER A 37 -4.29 -21.10 -25.18
N TRP A 38 -4.68 -20.64 -26.37
CA TRP A 38 -3.81 -19.83 -27.23
C TRP A 38 -3.42 -18.52 -26.53
N PHE A 39 -4.38 -17.84 -25.89
CA PHE A 39 -4.11 -16.59 -25.17
C PHE A 39 -3.17 -16.81 -23.98
N GLN A 40 -3.38 -17.86 -23.18
CA GLN A 40 -2.48 -18.23 -22.08
C GLN A 40 -1.10 -18.71 -22.56
N ALA A 41 -1.00 -19.23 -23.79
CA ALA A 41 0.27 -19.66 -24.38
C ALA A 41 1.12 -18.50 -24.90
N ILE A 42 0.56 -17.28 -25.03
CA ILE A 42 1.34 -16.08 -25.35
C ILE A 42 2.39 -15.88 -24.25
N PRO A 43 3.71 -15.83 -24.55
CA PRO A 43 4.75 -15.81 -23.54
C PRO A 43 4.59 -14.71 -22.48
N ALA A 44 4.18 -13.49 -22.91
CA ALA A 44 3.91 -12.38 -22.00
C ALA A 44 2.73 -12.69 -21.06
N VAL A 45 1.61 -13.17 -21.58
CA VAL A 45 0.42 -13.53 -20.79
C VAL A 45 0.75 -14.65 -19.81
N ALA A 46 1.43 -15.71 -20.27
CA ALA A 46 1.90 -16.79 -19.41
C ALA A 46 2.80 -16.29 -18.27
N HIS A 47 3.65 -15.30 -18.55
CA HIS A 47 4.51 -14.69 -17.54
C HIS A 47 3.71 -13.88 -16.52
N PHE A 48 2.76 -13.05 -16.96
CA PHE A 48 1.89 -12.29 -16.06
C PHE A 48 1.00 -13.17 -15.19
N ILE A 49 0.45 -14.26 -15.73
CA ILE A 49 -0.34 -15.22 -14.96
C ILE A 49 0.52 -15.84 -13.86
N ARG A 50 1.71 -16.36 -14.20
CA ARG A 50 2.65 -16.92 -13.21
C ARG A 50 3.11 -15.88 -12.18
N ALA A 51 3.32 -14.64 -12.60
CA ALA A 51 3.65 -13.55 -11.70
C ALA A 51 2.50 -13.25 -10.72
N GLY A 52 1.25 -13.23 -11.21
CA GLY A 52 0.04 -13.07 -10.41
C GLY A 52 -0.21 -14.22 -9.44
N GLU A 53 0.01 -15.46 -9.88
CA GLU A 53 -0.04 -16.66 -9.02
C GLU A 53 1.02 -16.56 -7.92
N ARG A 54 2.29 -16.29 -8.27
CA ARG A 54 3.38 -16.11 -7.29
C ARG A 54 3.11 -14.98 -6.30
N PHE A 55 2.56 -13.85 -6.78
CA PHE A 55 2.18 -12.72 -5.93
C PHE A 55 1.12 -13.13 -4.90
N ASN A 56 0.07 -13.82 -5.33
CA ASN A 56 -1.02 -14.27 -4.45
C ASN A 56 -0.58 -15.37 -3.49
N ASP A 57 0.21 -16.35 -3.95
CA ASP A 57 0.77 -17.41 -3.10
C ASP A 57 1.63 -16.86 -1.95
N ARG A 58 2.24 -15.70 -2.18
CA ARG A 58 3.08 -14.96 -1.21
C ARG A 58 2.31 -13.86 -0.47
N MET A 59 0.99 -13.99 -0.39
CA MET A 59 0.10 -13.07 0.31
C MET A 59 0.18 -11.61 -0.16
N GLY A 60 0.54 -11.38 -1.43
CA GLY A 60 0.73 -10.04 -1.97
C GLY A 60 -0.52 -9.16 -1.82
N SER A 61 -1.69 -9.74 -2.04
CA SER A 61 -2.98 -9.04 -1.87
C SER A 61 -3.23 -8.62 -0.41
N GLN A 62 -2.91 -9.48 0.56
CA GLN A 62 -3.05 -9.19 1.98
C GLN A 62 -2.03 -8.14 2.44
N PHE A 63 -0.78 -8.23 1.97
CA PHE A 63 0.23 -7.21 2.23
C PHE A 63 -0.16 -5.85 1.63
N GLY A 64 -0.69 -5.84 0.41
CA GLY A 64 -1.24 -4.63 -0.21
C GLY A 64 -2.35 -4.00 0.63
N ALA A 65 -3.32 -4.82 1.08
CA ALA A 65 -4.40 -4.37 1.96
C ALA A 65 -3.88 -3.84 3.33
N ALA A 66 -2.87 -4.49 3.90
CA ALA A 66 -2.25 -4.01 5.14
C ALA A 66 -1.55 -2.67 4.92
N ILE A 67 -0.76 -2.52 3.85
CA ILE A 67 -0.05 -1.27 3.55
C ILE A 67 -1.05 -0.13 3.33
N THR A 68 -2.13 -0.32 2.57
CA THR A 68 -3.14 0.73 2.37
C THR A 68 -3.84 1.12 3.67
N TYR A 69 -4.22 0.13 4.50
CA TYR A 69 -4.82 0.36 5.81
C TYR A 69 -3.90 1.17 6.74
N PHE A 70 -2.65 0.75 6.90
CA PHE A 70 -1.69 1.47 7.75
C PHE A 70 -1.34 2.85 7.20
N SER A 71 -1.25 3.00 5.87
CA SER A 71 -0.99 4.30 5.25
C SER A 71 -2.15 5.27 5.50
N PHE A 72 -3.39 4.82 5.33
CA PHE A 72 -4.57 5.63 5.60
C PHE A 72 -4.64 6.06 7.08
N LEU A 73 -4.43 5.13 8.01
CA LEU A 73 -4.40 5.45 9.44
C LEU A 73 -3.27 6.41 9.83
N SER A 74 -2.13 6.38 9.11
CA SER A 74 -1.01 7.28 9.36
C SER A 74 -1.28 8.74 8.98
N LEU A 75 -2.30 9.00 8.14
CA LEU A 75 -2.65 10.37 7.74
C LEU A 75 -3.06 11.22 8.94
N ILE A 76 -3.82 10.67 9.88
CA ILE A 76 -4.32 11.43 11.04
C ILE A 76 -3.14 11.91 11.91
N PRO A 77 -2.23 11.05 12.37
CA PRO A 77 -1.06 11.49 13.13
C PRO A 77 -0.15 12.44 12.37
N ILE A 78 0.10 12.19 11.07
CA ILE A 78 0.92 13.08 10.23
C ILE A 78 0.30 14.48 10.15
N LEU A 79 -1.02 14.56 9.96
CA LEU A 79 -1.75 15.82 9.96
C LEU A 79 -1.68 16.49 11.34
N MET A 80 -1.85 15.75 12.44
CA MET A 80 -1.73 16.30 13.80
C MET A 80 -0.35 16.90 14.05
N VAL A 81 0.72 16.19 13.69
CA VAL A 81 2.10 16.69 13.85
C VAL A 81 2.35 17.91 12.97
N SER A 82 1.91 17.88 11.71
CA SER A 82 2.01 19.03 10.80
C SER A 82 1.26 20.25 11.34
N PHE A 83 0.04 20.04 11.81
CA PHE A 83 -0.83 21.08 12.36
C PHE A 83 -0.25 21.69 13.64
N ALA A 84 0.29 20.86 14.53
CA ALA A 84 1.02 21.32 15.70
C ALA A 84 2.26 22.13 15.31
N GLY A 85 3.03 21.68 14.30
CA GLY A 85 4.17 22.40 13.76
C GLY A 85 3.80 23.81 13.28
N VAL A 86 2.75 23.92 12.47
CA VAL A 86 2.18 25.23 12.06
C VAL A 86 1.74 26.04 13.28
N GLY A 87 1.05 25.41 14.24
CA GLY A 87 0.63 26.04 15.49
C GLY A 87 1.79 26.62 16.31
N PHE A 88 2.96 25.95 16.35
CA PHE A 88 4.17 26.47 16.99
C PHE A 88 4.77 27.67 16.23
N VAL A 89 4.80 27.61 14.90
CA VAL A 89 5.29 28.72 14.06
C VAL A 89 4.39 29.96 14.20
N LEU A 90 3.07 29.77 14.18
CA LEU A 90 2.08 30.84 14.34
C LEU A 90 2.03 31.39 15.76
N ALA A 91 2.14 30.54 16.79
CA ALA A 91 2.21 31.00 18.18
C ALA A 91 3.40 31.94 18.41
N SER A 92 4.48 31.75 17.65
CA SER A 92 5.70 32.55 17.74
C SER A 92 5.63 33.86 16.94
N ASN A 93 4.62 34.04 16.07
CA ASN A 93 4.47 35.21 15.20
C ASN A 93 2.99 35.64 15.11
N GLN A 94 2.56 36.51 16.03
CA GLN A 94 1.17 37.00 16.12
C GLN A 94 0.71 37.74 14.85
N ASP A 95 1.61 38.43 14.15
CA ASP A 95 1.31 39.12 12.89
C ASP A 95 0.99 38.13 11.76
N LEU A 96 1.74 37.03 11.64
CA LEU A 96 1.47 35.96 10.66
C LEU A 96 0.14 35.26 10.92
N LEU A 97 -0.22 35.07 12.19
CA LEU A 97 -1.49 34.49 12.58
C LEU A 97 -2.64 35.40 12.16
N THR A 98 -2.53 36.70 12.44
CA THR A 98 -3.56 37.69 12.10
C THR A 98 -3.73 37.80 10.59
N ASP A 99 -2.64 37.92 9.83
CA ASP A 99 -2.69 38.01 8.36
C ASP A 99 -3.26 36.71 7.72
N LEU A 100 -2.94 35.53 8.27
CA LEU A 100 -3.51 34.26 7.81
C LEU A 100 -5.03 34.20 8.03
N ILE A 101 -5.50 34.58 9.22
CA ILE A 101 -6.93 34.60 9.54
C ILE A 101 -7.67 35.61 8.66
N ASP A 102 -7.13 36.81 8.49
CA ASP A 102 -7.75 37.86 7.70
C ASP A 102 -7.83 37.47 6.22
N ARG A 103 -6.77 36.85 5.67
CA ARG A 103 -6.80 36.28 4.31
C ARG A 103 -7.81 35.16 4.17
N LEU A 104 -7.90 34.24 5.13
CA LEU A 104 -8.89 33.15 5.12
C LEU A 104 -10.33 33.68 5.13
N VAL A 105 -10.63 34.65 5.99
CA VAL A 105 -11.95 35.25 6.12
C VAL A 105 -12.32 36.04 4.86
N ASN A 106 -11.37 36.81 4.29
CA ASN A 106 -11.62 37.62 3.11
C ASN A 106 -11.66 36.82 1.80
N SER A 107 -11.04 35.63 1.76
CA SER A 107 -10.99 34.80 0.54
C SER A 107 -12.19 33.85 0.40
N ILE A 108 -13.01 33.70 1.44
CA ILE A 108 -14.12 32.73 1.47
C ILE A 108 -15.44 33.48 1.64
N SER A 109 -16.30 33.42 0.62
CA SER A 109 -17.62 34.07 0.63
C SER A 109 -18.63 33.37 1.55
N ASP A 110 -18.37 32.13 1.96
CA ASP A 110 -19.19 31.36 2.90
C ASP A 110 -18.77 31.63 4.37
N PRO A 111 -19.62 32.28 5.18
CA PRO A 111 -19.33 32.60 6.58
C PRO A 111 -19.09 31.36 7.46
N THR A 112 -19.72 30.23 7.16
CA THR A 112 -19.61 29.00 7.96
C THR A 112 -18.24 28.35 7.77
N LEU A 113 -17.76 28.29 6.53
CA LEU A 113 -16.41 27.79 6.22
C LEU A 113 -15.34 28.69 6.81
N ALA A 114 -15.47 30.01 6.66
CA ALA A 114 -14.55 30.99 7.26
C ALA A 114 -14.45 30.82 8.78
N THR A 115 -15.59 30.68 9.46
CA THR A 115 -15.63 30.46 10.92
C THR A 115 -14.98 29.13 11.33
N THR A 116 -15.24 28.05 10.57
CA THR A 116 -14.65 26.73 10.84
C THR A 116 -13.14 26.74 10.70
N LEU A 117 -12.62 27.36 9.64
CA LEU A 117 -11.18 27.52 9.40
C LEU A 117 -10.52 28.37 10.49
N LYS A 118 -11.14 29.49 10.87
CA LYS A 118 -10.64 30.34 11.96
C LYS A 118 -10.56 29.58 13.28
N ASN A 119 -11.61 28.83 13.64
CA ASN A 119 -11.62 28.00 14.84
C ASN A 119 -10.58 26.88 14.79
N THR A 120 -10.38 26.29 13.62
CA THR A 120 -9.36 25.27 13.40
C THR A 120 -7.97 25.86 13.65
N VAL A 121 -7.59 26.95 12.99
CA VAL A 121 -6.29 27.62 13.19
C VAL A 121 -6.10 28.03 14.65
N LYS A 122 -7.12 28.61 15.30
CA LYS A 122 -7.06 28.97 16.72
C LYS A 122 -6.79 27.75 17.61
N THR A 123 -7.53 26.65 17.38
CA THR A 123 -7.33 25.39 18.11
C THR A 123 -5.93 24.83 17.89
N ALA A 124 -5.40 24.93 16.66
CA ALA A 124 -4.03 24.56 16.33
C ALA A 124 -3.02 25.24 17.25
N VAL A 125 -3.18 26.55 17.41
CA VAL A 125 -2.26 27.39 18.18
C VAL A 125 -2.44 27.15 19.67
N GLU A 126 -3.67 27.11 20.17
CA GLU A 126 -3.97 26.92 21.60
C GLU A 126 -3.57 25.53 22.10
N GLN A 127 -3.84 24.47 21.32
CA GLN A 127 -3.57 23.09 21.69
C GLN A 127 -2.30 22.49 21.07
N ARG A 128 -1.44 23.33 20.44
CA ARG A 128 -0.23 22.90 19.71
C ARG A 128 0.61 21.85 20.43
N THR A 129 0.83 22.02 21.74
CA THR A 129 1.65 21.09 22.53
C THR A 129 0.97 19.75 22.71
N THR A 130 -0.32 19.75 23.09
CA THR A 130 -1.09 18.52 23.31
C THR A 130 -1.28 17.75 22.02
N VAL A 131 -1.71 18.43 20.95
CA VAL A 131 -1.89 17.83 19.62
C VAL A 131 -0.55 17.37 19.05
N GLY A 132 0.53 18.12 19.25
CA GLY A 132 1.86 17.77 18.79
C GLY A 132 2.41 16.52 19.48
N ILE A 133 2.35 16.45 20.81
CA ILE A 133 2.86 15.28 21.56
C ILE A 133 2.02 14.04 21.27
N THR A 134 0.69 14.14 21.31
CA THR A 134 -0.19 13.01 21.00
C THR A 134 -0.02 12.55 19.56
N GLY A 135 0.01 13.49 18.61
CA GLY A 135 0.29 13.24 17.20
C GLY A 135 1.63 12.53 17.01
N LEU A 136 2.71 13.01 17.64
CA LEU A 136 4.04 12.39 17.55
C LEU A 136 4.05 10.97 18.10
N LEU A 137 3.45 10.72 19.28
CA LEU A 137 3.40 9.39 19.87
C LEU A 137 2.64 8.40 18.97
N VAL A 138 1.49 8.81 18.45
CA VAL A 138 0.69 7.97 17.54
C VAL A 138 1.39 7.81 16.18
N ALA A 139 2.06 8.85 15.67
CA ALA A 139 2.83 8.81 14.43
C ALA A 139 4.00 7.84 14.54
N LEU A 140 4.72 7.85 15.67
CA LEU A 140 5.80 6.90 15.94
C LEU A 140 5.28 5.46 16.01
N TYR A 141 4.20 5.23 16.76
CA TYR A 141 3.60 3.90 16.87
C TYR A 141 3.13 3.37 15.50
N SER A 142 2.36 4.18 14.77
CA SER A 142 1.83 3.81 13.46
C SER A 142 2.94 3.66 12.41
N GLY A 143 3.94 4.54 12.41
CA GLY A 143 5.10 4.47 11.52
C GLY A 143 5.94 3.22 11.71
N ILE A 144 6.24 2.85 12.96
CA ILE A 144 6.97 1.60 13.24
C ILE A 144 6.16 0.38 12.80
N SER A 145 4.85 0.37 13.05
CA SER A 145 3.95 -0.69 12.57
C SER A 145 3.95 -0.79 11.04
N TRP A 146 3.85 0.35 10.35
CA TRP A 146 3.89 0.42 8.89
C TRP A 146 5.22 -0.12 8.33
N MET A 147 6.37 0.30 8.88
CA MET A 147 7.69 -0.22 8.51
C MET A 147 7.80 -1.74 8.72
N GLY A 148 7.27 -2.24 9.83
CA GLY A 148 7.26 -3.66 10.14
C GLY A 148 6.49 -4.48 9.09
N ASN A 149 5.31 -3.99 8.67
CA ASN A 149 4.48 -4.61 7.64
C ASN A 149 5.12 -4.50 6.25
N LEU A 150 5.66 -3.33 5.89
CA LEU A 150 6.35 -3.11 4.62
C LEU A 150 7.56 -4.03 4.49
N ARG A 151 8.38 -4.13 5.53
CA ARG A 151 9.53 -5.05 5.57
C ARG A 151 9.06 -6.51 5.43
N GLY A 152 7.96 -6.88 6.09
CA GLY A 152 7.35 -8.20 5.95
C GLY A 152 6.95 -8.50 4.51
N ALA A 153 6.26 -7.56 3.86
CA ALA A 153 5.83 -7.66 2.47
C ALA A 153 7.02 -7.79 1.51
N VAL A 154 8.03 -6.91 1.64
CA VAL A 154 9.25 -6.95 0.82
C VAL A 154 9.98 -8.27 0.99
N ARG A 155 10.15 -8.76 2.23
CA ARG A 155 10.79 -10.06 2.49
C ARG A 155 10.01 -11.22 1.89
N ALA A 156 8.68 -11.22 1.99
CA ALA A 156 7.83 -12.26 1.42
C ALA A 156 7.94 -12.32 -0.11
N GLN A 157 7.96 -11.16 -0.76
CA GLN A 157 8.01 -11.08 -2.22
C GLN A 157 9.43 -11.31 -2.79
N SER A 158 10.48 -10.93 -2.05
CA SER A 158 11.87 -11.02 -2.50
C SER A 158 12.55 -12.38 -2.26
N ARG A 159 12.20 -13.13 -1.22
CA ARG A 159 12.88 -14.41 -0.90
C ARG A 159 12.71 -15.45 -2.01
N ASP A 160 13.71 -16.29 -2.25
CA ASP A 160 13.59 -17.36 -3.26
C ASP A 160 12.56 -18.41 -2.84
N VAL A 161 12.58 -18.80 -1.56
CA VAL A 161 11.64 -19.73 -0.93
C VAL A 161 10.70 -18.98 -0.01
N TRP A 162 9.40 -19.25 -0.12
CA TRP A 162 8.36 -18.69 0.74
C TRP A 162 7.83 -19.74 1.71
N GLU A 163 7.92 -19.45 3.01
CA GLU A 163 7.36 -20.25 4.09
C GLU A 163 6.24 -19.46 4.77
N ARG A 164 5.00 -19.97 4.79
CA ARG A 164 3.87 -19.26 5.42
C ARG A 164 4.04 -19.04 6.93
N ASN A 165 4.76 -19.93 7.62
CA ASN A 165 4.91 -19.94 9.08
C ASN A 165 6.37 -19.73 9.53
N GLN A 166 7.09 -18.83 8.87
CA GLN A 166 8.47 -18.57 9.24
C GLN A 166 8.51 -17.85 10.60
N GLN A 167 8.84 -18.58 11.67
CA GLN A 167 9.07 -17.97 12.98
C GLN A 167 10.35 -17.12 12.91
N ASP A 168 10.17 -15.80 12.84
CA ASP A 168 11.26 -14.85 13.05
C ASP A 168 11.80 -15.05 14.48
N LYS A 169 12.95 -15.73 14.60
CA LYS A 169 13.65 -15.97 15.89
C LYS A 169 14.27 -14.68 16.48
N GLU A 170 14.02 -13.52 15.87
CA GLU A 170 14.60 -12.24 16.27
C GLU A 170 13.87 -11.71 17.51
N LYS A 171 14.62 -11.24 18.51
CA LYS A 171 14.03 -10.63 19.71
C LYS A 171 13.20 -9.41 19.31
N ILE A 172 12.00 -9.28 19.89
CA ILE A 172 11.04 -8.22 19.58
C ILE A 172 11.69 -6.83 19.62
N TYR A 173 12.48 -6.51 20.66
CA TYR A 173 13.13 -5.20 20.78
C TYR A 173 14.03 -4.84 19.58
N PHE A 174 14.87 -5.77 19.10
CA PHE A 174 15.73 -5.52 17.94
C PHE A 174 14.92 -5.24 16.67
N LYS A 175 13.80 -5.95 16.50
CA LYS A 175 12.89 -5.74 15.36
C LYS A 175 12.34 -4.32 15.34
N TYR A 176 11.82 -3.84 16.48
CA TYR A 176 11.22 -2.51 16.61
C TYR A 176 12.26 -1.39 16.51
N THR A 177 13.44 -1.55 17.10
CA THR A 177 14.53 -0.55 16.98
C THR A 177 15.00 -0.42 15.53
N ARG A 178 15.16 -1.54 14.80
CA ARG A 178 15.49 -1.50 13.38
C ARG A 178 14.41 -0.77 12.57
N ASP A 179 13.14 -1.07 12.81
CA ASP A 179 12.03 -0.42 12.10
C ASP A 179 12.00 1.09 12.37
N PHE A 180 12.28 1.50 13.61
CA PHE A 180 12.39 2.90 13.97
C PHE A 180 13.55 3.61 13.25
N ILE A 181 14.74 2.99 13.20
CA ILE A 181 15.89 3.55 12.46
C ILE A 181 15.57 3.65 10.97
N SER A 182 14.97 2.59 10.39
CA SER A 182 14.56 2.60 8.99
C SER A 182 13.51 3.66 8.69
N LEU A 183 12.57 3.92 9.61
CA LEU A 183 11.59 4.98 9.49
C LEU A 183 12.27 6.36 9.44
N ILE A 184 13.21 6.63 10.34
CA ILE A 184 13.99 7.88 10.33
C ILE A 184 14.77 8.01 9.03
N GLY A 185 15.44 6.94 8.59
CA GLY A 185 16.18 6.93 7.33
C GLY A 185 15.28 7.23 6.12
N LEU A 186 14.06 6.67 6.10
CA LEU A 186 13.08 6.95 5.05
C LEU A 186 12.67 8.43 5.05
N VAL A 187 12.34 8.99 6.22
CA VAL A 187 11.97 10.41 6.33
C VAL A 187 13.11 11.33 5.87
N LEU A 188 14.35 11.04 6.29
CA LEU A 188 15.52 11.80 5.83
C LEU A 188 15.74 11.69 4.32
N ALA A 189 15.59 10.50 3.75
CA ALA A 189 15.71 10.28 2.31
C ALA A 189 14.68 11.10 1.51
N LEU A 190 13.45 11.21 2.03
CA LEU A 190 12.39 12.04 1.44
C LEU A 190 12.66 13.55 1.56
N PHE A 191 13.44 14.00 2.55
CA PHE A 191 13.81 15.41 2.67
C PHE A 191 14.99 15.80 1.78
N ILE A 192 15.86 14.86 1.43
CA ILE A 192 17.08 15.12 0.64
C ILE A 192 16.83 15.02 -0.87
N THR A 193 15.80 14.28 -1.29
CA THR A 193 15.46 14.06 -2.71
C THR A 193 14.46 15.09 -3.21
#